data_AF-A0A412FL92-F1
#
_entry.id   AF-A0A412FL92-F1
#
_cell.length_a   1.000
_cell.length_b   1.000
_cell.length_c   1.000
_cell.angle_alpha   90.00
_cell.angle_beta   90.00
_cell.angle_gamma   90.00
#
_symmetry.space_group_name_H-M   'P 1'
#
loop_
_entity.id
_entity.type
_entity.pdbx_description
1 polymer ?
#
loop_
_entity_poly.entity_id
_entity_poly.type
_entity_poly.pdbx_seq_one_letter_code
_entity_poly.pdbx_strand_id
1 'polypeptide(L)'
;MEVYNKEIFCRTMIVNEALFGQTEDQLRMMMNEVDTELNFDFHNFYLCLTGLPKKYYTSDLKLNRQDFVRIFEAFILRIQAQARQAAVEMMHAVINYDGSKQIVFLIKKGAKTESEILMFARQIMETLEAEYQKDERYRQSSLANFTVLSELISDYSTLAAAFEKLRKLSRLAYFDMRPVVICSQDIPQGKGDWNRIRELLEQIELLLFDKNVRKLELAVHELFIKEVKPSFNFDLGYAVINDLNRLTMKLKDQLNLTQSSASLLFHLDRYFSVEETEKAVLERLRQIHQEAAADYQRMSPVTQQAIAWIKQNYTEEIGLQETADYLGMAPAYVSRTFSRDLKISLSAYITRLRIERAKLLLMETNMRIAEIAVSVGIVNRDYFSVLFKKNTGMRPQAYRDCYRQ
;
A
#
# COMPACT_ATOMS: atom_id res chain seq x y z
N MET A 1 39.24 -10.41 12.92
CA MET A 1 38.25 -11.27 12.25
C MET A 1 37.81 -12.48 13.10
N GLU A 2 38.51 -12.89 14.17
CA GLU A 2 38.03 -13.98 15.06
C GLU A 2 37.65 -13.54 16.49
N VAL A 3 38.17 -12.41 16.98
CA VAL A 3 37.85 -11.88 18.33
C VAL A 3 36.74 -10.82 18.29
N TYR A 4 36.51 -10.22 17.13
CA TYR A 4 35.30 -9.46 16.83
C TYR A 4 34.22 -10.45 16.40
N ASN A 5 33.64 -11.21 17.33
CA ASN A 5 32.19 -11.40 17.34
C ASN A 5 31.63 -12.41 18.33
N LYS A 6 32.34 -13.29 19.05
CA LYS A 6 31.59 -14.26 19.89
C LYS A 6 30.77 -13.54 20.98
N GLU A 7 31.42 -12.70 21.78
CA GLU A 7 30.75 -11.95 22.84
C GLU A 7 29.74 -10.93 22.29
N ILE A 8 30.11 -10.16 21.27
CA ILE A 8 29.21 -9.17 20.63
C ILE A 8 27.99 -9.86 20.00
N PHE A 9 28.19 -11.01 19.35
CA PHE A 9 27.12 -11.84 18.78
C PHE A 9 26.22 -12.39 19.88
N CYS A 10 26.79 -12.93 20.96
CA CYS A 10 26.04 -13.42 22.11
C CYS A 10 25.20 -12.30 22.74
N ARG A 11 25.78 -11.12 22.99
CA ARG A 11 25.04 -9.94 23.50
C ARG A 11 23.91 -9.53 22.56
N THR A 12 24.20 -9.46 21.25
CA THR A 12 23.19 -9.15 20.23
C THR A 12 22.06 -10.18 20.21
N MET A 13 22.39 -11.47 20.33
CA MET A 13 21.42 -12.56 20.38
C MET A 13 20.53 -12.44 21.61
N ILE A 14 21.10 -12.20 22.79
CA ILE A 14 20.34 -12.08 24.03
C ILE A 14 19.40 -10.85 23.98
N VAL A 15 19.87 -9.72 23.45
CA VAL A 15 19.02 -8.53 23.26
C VAL A 15 17.90 -8.81 22.25
N ASN A 16 18.17 -9.55 21.17
CA ASN A 16 17.12 -9.96 20.24
C ASN A 16 16.04 -10.79 20.95
N GLU A 17 16.43 -11.79 21.72
CA GLU A 17 15.50 -12.62 22.50
C GLU A 17 14.69 -11.80 23.51
N ALA A 18 15.31 -10.80 24.15
CA ALA A 18 14.63 -9.86 25.03
C ALA A 18 13.51 -9.10 24.29
N LEU A 19 13.81 -8.61 23.08
CA LEU A 19 12.84 -7.89 22.24
C LEU A 19 11.67 -8.78 21.79
N PHE A 20 11.88 -10.09 21.66
CA PHE A 20 10.83 -11.07 21.33
C PHE A 20 10.09 -11.63 22.55
N GLY A 21 10.32 -11.08 23.74
CA GLY A 21 9.48 -11.32 24.91
C GLY A 21 9.89 -12.54 25.75
N GLN A 22 11.13 -12.99 25.68
CA GLN A 22 11.66 -13.90 26.70
C GLN A 22 11.55 -13.26 28.09
N THR A 23 11.34 -14.05 29.12
CA THR A 23 11.33 -13.59 30.52
C THR A 23 12.74 -13.28 31.00
N GLU A 24 12.85 -12.48 32.06
CA GLU A 24 14.16 -12.17 32.67
C GLU A 24 14.90 -13.44 33.11
N ASP A 25 14.20 -14.42 33.67
CA ASP A 25 14.78 -15.72 34.05
C ASP A 25 15.33 -16.48 32.85
N GLN A 26 14.61 -16.49 31.72
CA GLN A 26 15.07 -17.12 30.48
C GLN A 26 16.32 -16.41 29.94
N LEU A 27 16.35 -15.07 29.95
CA LEU A 27 17.54 -14.33 29.54
C LEU A 27 18.74 -14.60 30.46
N ARG A 28 18.53 -14.71 31.77
CA ARG A 28 19.59 -15.07 32.74
C ARG A 28 20.13 -16.46 32.48
N MET A 29 19.27 -17.43 32.17
CA MET A 29 19.71 -18.76 31.76
C MET A 29 20.57 -18.70 30.48
N MET A 30 20.12 -17.95 29.47
CA MET A 30 20.88 -17.77 28.23
C MET A 30 22.25 -17.10 28.46
N MET A 31 22.31 -16.04 29.27
CA MET A 31 23.56 -15.36 29.64
C MET A 31 24.57 -16.33 30.26
N ASN A 32 24.10 -17.19 31.18
CA ASN A 32 24.92 -18.21 31.82
C ASN A 32 25.39 -19.28 30.83
N GLU A 33 24.53 -19.73 29.91
CA GLU A 33 24.87 -20.75 28.91
C GLU A 33 25.95 -20.29 27.93
N VAL A 34 25.94 -19.01 27.55
CA VAL A 34 26.89 -18.45 26.58
C VAL A 34 28.05 -17.69 27.22
N ASP A 35 28.16 -17.70 28.55
CA ASP A 35 29.18 -17.02 29.35
C ASP A 35 29.31 -15.54 28.95
N THR A 36 28.18 -14.82 28.96
CA THR A 36 28.11 -13.42 28.53
C THR A 36 27.06 -12.66 29.33
N GLU A 37 27.46 -11.57 29.99
CA GLU A 37 26.55 -10.68 30.72
C GLU A 37 26.12 -9.46 29.88
N LEU A 38 24.89 -9.00 30.10
CA LEU A 38 24.42 -7.70 29.61
C LEU A 38 24.62 -6.63 30.67
N ASN A 39 25.63 -5.78 30.48
CA ASN A 39 25.81 -4.55 31.25
C ASN A 39 24.88 -3.44 30.74
N PHE A 40 23.58 -3.70 30.67
CA PHE A 40 22.56 -2.71 30.37
C PHE A 40 21.34 -2.97 31.24
N ASP A 41 21.00 -1.98 32.07
CA ASP A 41 19.82 -2.04 32.92
C ASP A 41 18.58 -1.64 32.12
N PHE A 42 17.59 -2.53 32.03
CA PHE A 42 16.32 -2.36 31.33
C PHE A 42 15.30 -1.51 32.13
N HIS A 43 15.78 -0.46 32.81
CA HIS A 43 14.93 0.56 33.41
C HIS A 43 15.19 1.93 32.78
N ASN A 44 14.15 2.74 32.56
CA ASN A 44 14.27 4.11 32.05
C ASN A 44 15.15 4.25 30.79
N PHE A 45 14.73 3.61 29.71
CA PHE A 45 15.41 3.65 28.42
C PHE A 45 14.44 3.89 27.26
N TYR A 46 14.97 4.27 26.11
CA TYR A 46 14.24 4.43 24.86
C TYR A 46 14.69 3.35 23.87
N LEU A 47 13.76 2.87 23.05
CA LEU A 47 14.08 2.08 21.86
C LEU A 47 14.14 2.99 20.66
N CYS A 48 15.20 2.85 19.87
CA CYS A 48 15.36 3.53 18.60
C CYS A 48 15.58 2.49 17.50
N LEU A 49 14.59 2.31 16.63
CA LEU A 49 14.64 1.40 15.48
C LEU A 49 15.05 2.17 14.23
N THR A 50 16.13 1.76 13.57
CA THR A 50 16.67 2.43 12.38
C THR A 50 17.15 1.44 11.33
N GLY A 51 17.30 1.90 10.09
CA GLY A 51 17.84 1.14 8.97
C GLY A 51 16.78 0.62 8.01
N LEU A 52 17.26 0.22 6.83
CA LEU A 52 16.40 -0.25 5.75
C LEU A 52 15.93 -1.70 6.00
N PRO A 53 14.71 -2.07 5.62
CA PRO A 53 14.26 -3.46 5.49
C PRO A 53 15.03 -4.32 4.46
N LYS A 54 15.00 -5.67 4.60
CA LYS A 54 15.79 -6.62 3.75
C LYS A 54 15.56 -6.42 2.27
N LYS A 55 14.28 -6.28 1.92
CA LYS A 55 13.83 -6.28 0.55
C LYS A 55 14.58 -5.19 -0.24
N TYR A 56 14.82 -4.02 0.35
CA TYR A 56 15.65 -2.96 -0.26
C TYR A 56 17.08 -3.37 -0.60
N TYR A 57 17.78 -4.05 0.32
CA TYR A 57 19.15 -4.50 0.07
C TYR A 57 19.21 -5.53 -1.05
N THR A 58 18.26 -6.47 -1.08
CA THR A 58 18.37 -7.64 -1.97
C THR A 58 17.71 -7.43 -3.33
N SER A 59 16.60 -6.70 -3.43
CA SER A 59 15.85 -6.54 -4.68
C SER A 59 16.20 -5.25 -5.42
N ASP A 60 16.27 -4.13 -4.71
CA ASP A 60 16.42 -2.81 -5.32
C ASP A 60 17.91 -2.40 -5.44
N LEU A 61 18.60 -2.28 -4.31
CA LEU A 61 20.01 -1.88 -4.27
C LEU A 61 20.97 -3.01 -4.66
N LYS A 62 20.53 -4.28 -4.57
CA LYS A 62 21.35 -5.48 -4.80
C LYS A 62 22.68 -5.45 -4.02
N LEU A 63 22.66 -4.93 -2.79
CA LEU A 63 23.79 -4.92 -1.87
C LEU A 63 24.10 -6.36 -1.45
N ASN A 64 25.36 -6.75 -1.56
CA ASN A 64 25.79 -8.08 -1.12
C ASN A 64 26.10 -8.08 0.39
N ARG A 65 26.47 -9.24 0.95
CA ARG A 65 26.82 -9.37 2.37
C ARG A 65 27.99 -8.47 2.78
N GLN A 66 28.98 -8.28 1.92
CA GLN A 66 30.17 -7.48 2.22
C GLN A 66 29.84 -5.99 2.27
N ASP A 67 28.99 -5.50 1.36
CA ASP A 67 28.48 -4.13 1.38
C ASP A 67 27.77 -3.83 2.70
N PHE A 68 26.89 -4.75 3.14
CA PHE A 68 26.18 -4.63 4.40
C PHE A 68 27.13 -4.53 5.59
N VAL A 69 28.10 -5.46 5.70
CA VAL A 69 29.07 -5.48 6.80
C VAL A 69 29.87 -4.17 6.81
N ARG A 70 30.35 -3.71 5.65
CA ARG A 70 31.10 -2.45 5.53
C ARG A 70 30.30 -1.23 6.01
N ILE A 71 29.05 -1.08 5.55
CA ILE A 71 28.18 0.05 5.90
C ILE A 71 27.90 0.06 7.40
N PHE A 72 27.50 -1.10 7.94
CA PHE A 72 27.07 -1.21 9.33
C PHE A 72 28.24 -1.12 10.31
N GLU A 73 29.40 -1.69 10.00
CA GLU A 73 30.60 -1.53 10.83
C GLU A 73 31.05 -0.08 10.90
N ALA A 74 31.12 0.62 9.77
CA ALA A 74 31.48 2.03 9.72
C ALA A 74 30.47 2.90 10.50
N PHE A 75 29.18 2.62 10.34
CA PHE A 75 28.09 3.28 11.05
C PHE A 75 28.19 3.07 12.57
N ILE A 76 28.28 1.83 13.05
CA ILE A 76 28.31 1.51 14.47
C ILE A 76 29.52 2.16 15.15
N LEU A 77 30.70 2.12 14.52
CA LEU A 77 31.91 2.77 15.06
C LEU A 77 31.72 4.28 15.25
N ARG A 78 31.07 4.95 14.30
CA ARG A 78 30.77 6.40 14.37
C ARG A 78 29.76 6.71 15.47
N ILE A 79 28.68 5.95 15.54
CA ILE A 79 27.65 6.14 16.58
C ILE A 79 28.19 5.86 17.98
N GLN A 80 29.03 4.84 18.15
CA GLN A 80 29.71 4.59 19.43
C GLN A 80 30.67 5.72 19.84
N ALA A 81 31.30 6.39 18.88
CA ALA A 81 32.13 7.56 19.18
C ALA A 81 31.27 8.77 19.58
N GLN A 82 30.18 9.03 18.86
CA GLN A 82 29.22 10.11 19.17
C GLN A 82 28.55 9.90 20.53
N ALA A 83 28.12 8.67 20.85
CA ALA A 83 27.54 8.34 22.16
C ALA A 83 28.50 8.63 23.31
N ARG A 84 29.78 8.27 23.15
CA ARG A 84 30.83 8.57 24.14
C ARG A 84 31.03 10.08 24.32
N GLN A 85 31.05 10.84 23.22
CA GLN A 85 31.17 12.30 23.27
C GLN A 85 29.95 12.97 23.93
N ALA A 86 28.74 12.45 23.66
CA ALA A 86 27.50 12.97 24.21
C ALA A 86 27.21 12.45 25.64
N ALA A 87 28.06 11.58 26.20
CA ALA A 87 27.83 10.85 27.44
C ALA A 87 26.45 10.15 27.45
N VAL A 88 26.11 9.50 26.35
CA VAL A 88 24.89 8.69 26.18
C VAL A 88 25.27 7.22 26.32
N GLU A 89 24.68 6.56 27.32
CA GLU A 89 24.80 5.12 27.49
C GLU A 89 23.80 4.41 26.56
N MET A 90 24.29 3.48 25.75
CA MET A 90 23.45 2.74 24.81
C MET A 90 23.95 1.33 24.54
N MET A 91 23.02 0.47 24.14
CA MET A 91 23.28 -0.86 23.57
C MET A 91 22.60 -0.96 22.22
N HIS A 92 23.05 -1.87 21.35
CA HIS A 92 22.39 -2.10 20.08
C HIS A 92 22.31 -3.59 19.76
N ALA A 93 21.31 -3.96 18.95
CA ALA A 93 21.17 -5.28 18.40
C ALA A 93 20.75 -5.20 16.93
N VAL A 94 21.36 -6.06 16.11
CA VAL A 94 20.93 -6.25 14.72
C VAL A 94 19.81 -7.28 14.72
N ILE A 95 18.63 -6.84 14.31
CA ILE A 95 17.45 -7.68 14.28
C ILE A 95 17.34 -8.29 12.89
N ASN A 96 17.28 -9.62 12.83
CA ASN A 96 17.00 -10.39 11.62
C ASN A 96 15.56 -10.91 11.67
N TYR A 97 14.58 -10.04 11.44
CA TYR A 97 13.16 -10.40 11.51
C TYR A 97 12.46 -10.15 10.16
N ASP A 98 11.66 -11.11 9.68
CA ASP A 98 11.13 -11.12 8.29
C ASP A 98 12.22 -10.91 7.23
N GLY A 99 13.44 -11.34 7.58
CA GLY A 99 14.65 -11.11 6.83
C GLY A 99 15.25 -9.70 6.96
N SER A 100 14.51 -8.69 7.45
CA SER A 100 15.01 -7.32 7.61
C SER A 100 16.30 -7.27 8.43
N LYS A 101 17.20 -6.33 8.11
CA LYS A 101 18.45 -6.10 8.85
C LYS A 101 18.44 -4.70 9.44
N GLN A 102 17.49 -4.47 10.33
CA GLN A 102 17.37 -3.21 11.05
C GLN A 102 18.17 -3.27 12.35
N ILE A 103 18.51 -2.11 12.88
CA ILE A 103 19.20 -2.00 14.17
C ILE A 103 18.24 -1.39 15.16
N VAL A 104 18.15 -2.02 16.33
CA VAL A 104 17.54 -1.40 17.50
C VAL A 104 18.64 -0.93 18.43
N PHE A 105 18.55 0.33 18.84
CA PHE A 105 19.33 0.91 19.91
C PHE A 105 18.46 1.01 21.16
N LEU A 106 19.00 0.53 22.29
CA LEU A 106 18.49 0.77 23.62
C LEU A 106 19.28 1.95 24.17
N ILE A 107 18.64 3.09 24.34
CA ILE A 107 19.29 4.35 24.74
C ILE A 107 18.86 4.66 26.17
N LYS A 108 19.80 4.62 27.12
CA LYS A 108 19.50 4.94 28.52
C LYS A 108 19.14 6.41 28.64
N LYS A 109 18.08 6.73 29.38
CA LYS A 109 17.71 8.12 29.67
C LYS A 109 18.79 8.80 30.53
N GLY A 110 19.22 8.15 31.61
CA GLY A 110 20.20 8.73 32.54
C GLY A 110 19.79 10.14 33.01
N ALA A 111 20.74 11.08 32.98
CA ALA A 111 20.50 12.50 33.27
C ALA A 111 19.99 13.30 32.05
N LYS A 112 19.78 12.67 30.91
CA LYS A 112 19.39 13.34 29.66
C LYS A 112 17.91 13.68 29.64
N THR A 113 17.62 14.85 29.08
CA THR A 113 16.27 15.26 28.73
C THR A 113 15.77 14.47 27.51
N GLU A 114 14.45 14.41 27.35
CA GLU A 114 13.84 13.78 26.17
C GLU A 114 14.30 14.45 24.85
N SER A 115 14.51 15.77 24.88
CA SER A 115 15.02 16.52 23.72
C SER A 115 16.44 16.11 23.34
N GLU A 116 17.32 15.87 24.31
CA GLU A 116 18.68 15.36 24.06
C GLU A 116 18.65 13.94 23.47
N ILE A 117 17.76 13.07 23.97
CA ILE A 117 17.59 11.72 23.41
C ILE A 117 17.07 11.79 21.97
N LEU A 118 16.09 12.65 21.70
CA LEU A 118 15.56 12.87 20.35
C LEU A 118 16.65 13.39 19.40
N MET A 119 17.49 14.33 19.86
CA MET A 119 18.63 14.82 19.08
C MET A 119 19.62 13.69 18.78
N PHE A 120 19.91 12.83 19.76
CA PHE A 120 20.79 11.69 19.56
C PHE A 120 20.19 10.67 18.57
N ALA A 121 18.89 10.39 18.64
CA ALA A 121 18.20 9.55 17.66
C ALA A 121 18.26 10.13 16.23
N ARG A 122 18.22 11.47 16.08
CA ARG A 122 18.45 12.13 14.78
C ARG A 122 19.87 11.94 14.28
N GLN A 123 20.87 12.03 15.16
CA GLN A 123 22.27 11.74 14.80
C GLN A 123 22.47 10.28 14.35
N ILE A 124 21.79 9.33 15.01
CA ILE A 124 21.74 7.92 14.57
C ILE A 124 21.25 7.84 13.13
N MET A 125 20.10 8.46 12.84
CA MET A 125 19.52 8.46 11.51
C MET A 125 20.44 9.10 10.46
N GLU A 126 20.94 10.30 10.72
CA GLU A 126 21.80 11.08 9.82
C GLU A 126 23.12 10.37 9.53
N THR A 127 23.72 9.75 10.54
CA THR A 127 24.99 9.02 10.37
C THR A 127 24.78 7.78 9.50
N LEU A 128 23.69 7.04 9.71
CA LEU A 128 23.39 5.86 8.88
C LEU A 128 23.06 6.27 7.43
N GLU A 129 22.26 7.33 7.25
CA GLU A 129 21.96 7.91 5.95
C GLU A 129 23.25 8.32 5.23
N ALA A 130 24.18 9.00 5.91
CA ALA A 130 25.46 9.38 5.33
C ALA A 130 26.35 8.18 4.93
N GLU A 131 26.23 7.03 5.60
CA GLU A 131 26.92 5.81 5.18
C GLU A 131 26.28 5.19 3.94
N TYR A 132 24.95 5.19 3.83
CA TYR A 132 24.26 4.71 2.64
C TYR A 132 24.53 5.58 1.41
N GLN A 133 24.56 6.91 1.57
CA GLN A 133 24.82 7.87 0.50
C GLN A 133 26.20 7.74 -0.16
N LYS A 134 27.13 6.98 0.45
CA LYS A 134 28.42 6.64 -0.18
C LYS A 134 28.28 5.61 -1.30
N ASP A 135 27.19 4.84 -1.32
CA ASP A 135 26.90 3.88 -2.39
C ASP A 135 26.09 4.58 -3.51
N GLU A 136 26.57 4.47 -4.75
CA GLU A 136 25.92 5.09 -5.91
C GLU A 136 24.50 4.55 -6.16
N ARG A 137 24.26 3.27 -5.87
CA ARG A 137 22.95 2.63 -6.06
C ARG A 137 21.92 3.24 -5.13
N TYR A 138 22.32 3.56 -3.91
CA TYR A 138 21.46 4.23 -2.95
C TYR A 138 21.15 5.67 -3.37
N ARG A 139 22.16 6.42 -3.85
CA ARG A 139 21.98 7.80 -4.36
C ARG A 139 20.99 7.91 -5.53
N GLN A 140 20.89 6.87 -6.34
CA GLN A 140 19.96 6.81 -7.48
C GLN A 140 18.58 6.27 -7.08
N SER A 141 18.43 5.75 -5.86
CA SER A 141 17.17 5.21 -5.35
C SER A 141 16.30 6.30 -4.73
N SER A 142 15.02 5.99 -4.53
CA SER A 142 14.09 6.85 -3.77
C SER A 142 14.08 6.54 -2.26
N LEU A 143 15.05 5.76 -1.80
CA LEU A 143 15.08 5.23 -0.44
C LEU A 143 15.58 6.27 0.55
N ALA A 144 15.03 6.22 1.76
CA ALA A 144 15.49 6.99 2.90
C ALA A 144 15.59 6.11 4.13
N ASN A 145 16.55 6.43 4.99
CA ASN A 145 16.59 5.85 6.31
C ASN A 145 15.46 6.43 7.18
N PHE A 146 14.56 5.56 7.63
CA PHE A 146 13.48 5.91 8.53
C PHE A 146 13.79 5.43 9.94
N THR A 147 13.70 6.33 10.92
CA THR A 147 14.04 6.03 12.32
C THR A 147 12.86 6.29 13.23
N VAL A 148 12.55 5.33 14.11
CA VAL A 148 11.44 5.44 15.06
C VAL A 148 11.98 5.42 16.47
N LEU A 149 11.52 6.36 17.29
CA LEU A 149 11.83 6.43 18.71
C LEU A 149 10.60 6.06 19.54
N SER A 150 10.78 5.21 20.56
CA SER A 150 9.72 4.86 21.49
C SER A 150 9.40 5.96 22.50
N GLU A 151 8.30 5.79 23.22
CA GLU A 151 8.10 6.43 24.52
C GLU A 151 9.12 5.89 25.54
N LEU A 152 9.27 6.56 26.68
CA LEU A 152 10.16 6.10 27.74
C LEU A 152 9.68 4.76 28.31
N ILE A 153 10.52 3.74 28.22
CA ILE A 153 10.29 2.43 28.79
C ILE A 153 10.85 2.43 30.21
N SER A 154 9.97 2.21 31.18
CA SER A 154 10.33 2.29 32.61
C SER A 154 10.88 0.97 33.14
N ASP A 155 10.46 -0.16 32.57
CA ASP A 155 10.79 -1.51 33.04
C ASP A 155 10.86 -2.53 31.90
N TYR A 156 11.51 -3.65 32.17
CA TYR A 156 11.70 -4.76 31.24
C TYR A 156 10.40 -5.37 30.73
N SER A 157 9.35 -5.44 31.57
CA SER A 157 8.12 -6.18 31.24
C SER A 157 7.37 -5.61 30.03
N THR A 158 7.58 -4.32 29.75
CA THR A 158 6.95 -3.62 28.62
C THR A 158 7.80 -3.60 27.35
N LEU A 159 9.04 -4.12 27.39
CA LEU A 159 10.00 -4.08 26.29
C LEU A 159 9.44 -4.69 24.99
N ALA A 160 8.91 -5.91 25.06
CA ALA A 160 8.41 -6.62 23.89
C ALA A 160 7.19 -5.91 23.26
N ALA A 161 6.29 -5.39 24.09
CA ALA A 161 5.13 -4.62 23.63
C ALA A 161 5.55 -3.30 22.97
N ALA A 162 6.53 -2.60 23.55
CA ALA A 162 7.08 -1.38 22.99
C ALA A 162 7.80 -1.64 21.65
N PHE A 163 8.56 -2.73 21.56
CA PHE A 163 9.21 -3.14 20.32
C PHE A 163 8.20 -3.47 19.21
N GLU A 164 7.13 -4.19 19.53
CA GLU A 164 6.05 -4.48 18.57
C GLU A 164 5.33 -3.20 18.10
N LYS A 165 5.12 -2.23 19.00
CA LYS A 165 4.61 -0.90 18.62
C LYS A 165 5.57 -0.23 17.63
N LEU A 166 6.87 -0.19 17.92
CA LEU A 166 7.90 0.39 17.03
C LEU A 166 7.93 -0.25 15.65
N ARG A 167 7.80 -1.57 15.58
CA ARG A 167 7.74 -2.30 14.31
C ARG A 167 6.55 -1.91 13.47
N LYS A 168 5.38 -1.68 14.08
CA LYS A 168 4.21 -1.16 13.37
C LYS A 168 4.46 0.26 12.86
N LEU A 169 5.09 1.10 13.68
CA LEU A 169 5.42 2.48 13.31
C LEU A 169 6.48 2.58 12.23
N SER A 170 7.47 1.68 12.18
CA SER A 170 8.47 1.67 11.11
C SER A 170 7.85 1.44 9.73
N ARG A 171 6.65 0.84 9.68
CA ARG A 171 5.91 0.71 8.41
C ARG A 171 5.47 2.07 7.88
N LEU A 172 5.23 3.07 8.73
CA LEU A 172 4.81 4.41 8.30
C LEU A 172 5.80 5.09 7.36
N ALA A 173 7.05 4.62 7.30
CA ALA A 173 8.02 4.96 6.26
C ALA A 173 7.41 4.90 4.84
N TYR A 174 6.49 3.94 4.61
CA TYR A 174 5.77 3.81 3.34
C TYR A 174 5.05 5.10 2.90
N PHE A 175 4.47 5.85 3.85
CA PHE A 175 3.70 7.07 3.57
C PHE A 175 4.56 8.32 3.47
N ASP A 176 5.75 8.33 4.06
CA ASP A 176 6.67 9.46 3.95
C ASP A 176 8.11 8.97 4.06
N MET A 177 8.67 8.51 2.94
CA MET A 177 10.06 8.06 2.80
C MET A 177 11.05 9.24 2.85
N ARG A 178 10.83 10.25 3.68
CA ARG A 178 11.85 11.28 3.96
C ARG A 178 12.58 10.90 5.25
N PRO A 179 13.89 11.16 5.38
CA PRO A 179 14.58 10.93 6.64
C PRO A 179 13.92 11.75 7.75
N VAL A 180 13.22 11.06 8.65
CA VAL A 180 12.57 11.67 9.80
C VAL A 180 12.65 10.72 10.99
N VAL A 181 12.84 11.31 12.17
CA VAL A 181 12.65 10.58 13.43
C VAL A 181 11.21 10.80 13.85
N ILE A 182 10.43 9.72 13.93
CA ILE A 182 9.02 9.75 14.36
C ILE A 182 8.91 9.22 15.78
N CYS A 183 8.26 9.99 16.64
CA CYS A 183 7.74 9.56 17.93
C CYS A 183 6.26 9.16 17.79
N SER A 184 5.74 8.39 18.75
CA SER A 184 4.32 7.96 18.75
C SER A 184 3.32 9.13 18.64
N GLN A 185 3.67 10.30 19.15
CA GLN A 185 2.86 11.52 19.08
C GLN A 185 2.83 12.18 17.70
N ASP A 186 3.81 11.89 16.83
CA ASP A 186 3.93 12.49 15.51
C ASP A 186 3.07 11.76 14.46
N ILE A 187 2.45 10.63 14.82
CA ILE A 187 1.62 9.83 13.93
C ILE A 187 0.33 10.62 13.63
N PRO A 188 0.10 11.00 12.36
CA PRO A 188 -1.14 11.67 12.01
C PRO A 188 -2.31 10.74 12.29
N GLN A 189 -3.36 11.23 12.96
CA GLN A 189 -4.63 10.50 13.09
C GLN A 189 -5.43 10.54 11.78
N GLY A 190 -4.77 10.24 10.66
CA GLY A 190 -5.37 10.31 9.33
C GLY A 190 -6.51 9.31 9.21
N LYS A 191 -7.73 9.84 9.16
CA LYS A 191 -8.88 9.11 8.59
C LYS A 191 -8.87 9.42 7.11
N GLY A 192 -8.46 8.46 6.27
CA GLY A 192 -8.58 8.62 4.83
C GLY A 192 -10.03 8.90 4.43
N ASP A 193 -10.24 9.75 3.43
CA ASP A 193 -11.56 10.04 2.91
C ASP A 193 -12.02 8.92 1.96
N TRP A 194 -12.73 7.95 2.55
CA TRP A 194 -13.27 6.81 1.81
C TRP A 194 -14.24 7.20 0.69
N ASN A 195 -14.95 8.33 0.82
CA ASN A 195 -15.85 8.80 -0.24
C ASN A 195 -15.03 9.35 -1.40
N ARG A 196 -14.00 10.15 -1.12
CA ARG A 196 -13.13 10.70 -2.15
C ARG A 196 -12.38 9.61 -2.92
N ILE A 197 -11.85 8.63 -2.21
CA ILE A 197 -11.16 7.47 -2.81
C ILE A 197 -12.08 6.72 -3.78
N ARG A 198 -13.32 6.49 -3.36
CA ARG A 198 -14.35 5.84 -4.17
C ARG A 198 -14.64 6.63 -5.44
N GLU A 199 -14.87 7.93 -5.34
CA GLU A 199 -15.06 8.80 -6.51
C GLU A 199 -13.88 8.71 -7.49
N LEU A 200 -12.65 8.73 -6.98
CA LEU A 200 -11.44 8.61 -7.79
C LEU A 200 -11.32 7.23 -8.46
N LEU A 201 -11.68 6.15 -7.76
CA LEU A 201 -11.70 4.80 -8.32
C LEU A 201 -12.75 4.66 -9.44
N GLU A 202 -13.94 5.21 -9.26
CA GLU A 202 -14.97 5.27 -10.31
C GLU A 202 -14.51 6.10 -11.52
N GLN A 203 -13.83 7.22 -11.26
CA GLN A 203 -13.27 8.07 -12.31
C GLN A 203 -12.17 7.34 -13.09
N ILE A 204 -11.27 6.62 -12.40
CA ILE A 204 -10.24 5.78 -13.03
C ILE A 204 -10.88 4.72 -13.93
N GLU A 205 -11.92 4.02 -13.46
CA GLU A 205 -12.65 3.04 -14.28
C GLU A 205 -13.20 3.66 -15.58
N LEU A 206 -13.77 4.86 -15.51
CA LEU A 206 -14.30 5.56 -16.69
C LEU A 206 -13.18 5.99 -17.65
N LEU A 207 -12.08 6.51 -17.12
CA LEU A 207 -10.96 7.06 -17.87
C LEU A 207 -10.09 5.99 -18.54
N LEU A 208 -10.15 4.73 -18.10
CA LEU A 208 -9.43 3.63 -18.75
C LEU A 208 -9.83 3.41 -20.22
N PHE A 209 -10.98 3.92 -20.65
CA PHE A 209 -11.45 3.87 -22.04
C PHE A 209 -11.43 5.24 -22.74
N ASP A 210 -11.01 6.30 -22.05
CA ASP A 210 -10.96 7.65 -22.60
C ASP A 210 -9.71 7.83 -23.47
N LYS A 211 -9.78 8.55 -24.60
CA LYS A 211 -8.64 8.75 -25.51
C LYS A 211 -7.46 9.51 -24.86
N ASN A 212 -7.69 10.22 -23.75
CA ASN A 212 -6.70 11.04 -23.09
C ASN A 212 -6.16 10.36 -21.83
N VAL A 213 -5.08 9.58 -22.00
CA VAL A 213 -4.36 8.92 -20.91
C VAL A 213 -3.89 9.88 -19.81
N ARG A 214 -3.67 11.17 -20.12
CA ARG A 214 -3.23 12.14 -19.10
C ARG A 214 -4.28 12.33 -18.00
N LYS A 215 -5.57 12.23 -18.33
CA LYS A 215 -6.63 12.31 -17.31
C LYS A 215 -6.57 11.14 -16.35
N LEU A 216 -6.31 9.93 -16.87
CA LEU A 216 -6.13 8.72 -16.06
C LEU A 216 -4.93 8.88 -15.12
N GLU A 217 -3.81 9.38 -15.64
CA GLU A 217 -2.60 9.64 -14.85
C GLU A 217 -2.86 10.62 -13.70
N LEU A 218 -3.59 11.71 -13.96
CA LEU A 218 -3.96 12.69 -12.94
C LEU A 218 -4.86 12.09 -11.85
N ALA A 219 -5.84 11.26 -12.22
CA ALA A 219 -6.72 10.61 -11.24
C ALA A 219 -5.97 9.60 -10.36
N VAL A 220 -5.03 8.84 -10.94
CA VAL A 220 -4.17 7.91 -10.18
C VAL A 220 -3.24 8.69 -9.24
N HIS A 221 -2.67 9.80 -9.71
CA HIS A 221 -1.85 10.68 -8.87
C HIS A 221 -2.64 11.27 -7.71
N GLU A 222 -3.86 11.74 -7.96
CA GLU A 222 -4.75 12.27 -6.92
C GLU A 222 -5.07 11.18 -5.88
N LEU A 223 -5.42 9.96 -6.33
CA LEU A 223 -5.69 8.83 -5.45
C LEU A 223 -4.50 8.49 -4.54
N PHE A 224 -3.30 8.32 -5.09
CA PHE A 224 -2.17 7.89 -4.28
C PHE A 224 -1.53 9.05 -3.51
N ILE A 225 -1.20 10.15 -4.17
CA ILE A 225 -0.39 11.22 -3.59
C ILE A 225 -1.22 12.23 -2.79
N LYS A 226 -2.48 12.45 -3.15
CA LYS A 226 -3.35 13.41 -2.44
C LYS A 226 -4.26 12.76 -1.41
N GLU A 227 -4.64 11.50 -1.59
CA GLU A 227 -5.51 10.78 -0.62
C GLU A 227 -4.76 9.75 0.21
N VAL A 228 -4.15 8.73 -0.43
CA VAL A 228 -3.52 7.61 0.31
C VAL A 228 -2.31 8.07 1.11
N LYS A 229 -1.40 8.85 0.50
CA LYS A 229 -0.17 9.29 1.14
C LYS A 229 -0.39 10.06 2.45
N PRO A 230 -1.20 11.15 2.49
CA PRO A 230 -1.43 11.89 3.72
C PRO A 230 -2.32 11.17 4.73
N SER A 231 -2.90 10.00 4.40
CA SER A 231 -3.73 9.25 5.34
C SER A 231 -2.94 8.52 6.42
N PHE A 232 -1.67 8.17 6.17
CA PHE A 232 -0.86 7.31 7.05
C PHE A 232 -1.58 6.01 7.47
N ASN A 233 -2.50 5.52 6.65
CA ASN A 233 -3.39 4.41 6.98
C ASN A 233 -3.16 3.22 6.04
N PHE A 234 -2.58 2.14 6.59
CA PHE A 234 -2.31 0.92 5.83
C PHE A 234 -3.57 0.21 5.35
N ASP A 235 -4.62 0.15 6.17
CA ASP A 235 -5.86 -0.54 5.83
C ASP A 235 -6.54 0.14 4.62
N LEU A 236 -6.49 1.47 4.58
CA LEU A 236 -6.91 2.27 3.44
C LEU A 236 -6.11 1.93 2.18
N GLY A 237 -4.77 1.89 2.29
CA GLY A 237 -3.90 1.50 1.18
C GLY A 237 -4.21 0.09 0.65
N TYR A 238 -4.42 -0.89 1.53
CA TYR A 238 -4.80 -2.25 1.13
C TYR A 238 -6.17 -2.28 0.44
N ALA A 239 -7.14 -1.53 0.95
CA ALA A 239 -8.47 -1.44 0.33
C ALA A 239 -8.40 -0.86 -1.09
N VAL A 240 -7.68 0.26 -1.28
CA VAL A 240 -7.43 0.86 -2.60
C VAL A 240 -6.81 -0.15 -3.56
N ILE A 241 -5.79 -0.87 -3.10
CA ILE A 241 -5.09 -1.88 -3.91
C ILE A 241 -6.03 -3.05 -4.27
N ASN A 242 -6.88 -3.49 -3.34
CA ASN A 242 -7.86 -4.54 -3.59
C ASN A 242 -8.92 -4.09 -4.62
N ASP A 243 -9.37 -2.85 -4.56
CA ASP A 243 -10.34 -2.30 -5.51
C ASP A 243 -9.74 -2.12 -6.91
N LEU A 244 -8.48 -1.66 -6.99
CA LEU A 244 -7.74 -1.62 -8.25
C LEU A 244 -7.53 -3.02 -8.84
N ASN A 245 -7.23 -4.02 -8.01
CA ASN A 245 -7.14 -5.42 -8.43
C ASN A 245 -8.47 -5.95 -8.96
N ARG A 246 -9.57 -5.66 -8.26
CA ARG A 246 -10.94 -6.02 -8.68
C ARG A 246 -11.30 -5.36 -10.02
N LEU A 247 -11.00 -4.07 -10.17
CA LEU A 247 -11.19 -3.33 -11.42
C LEU A 247 -10.38 -3.97 -12.55
N THR A 248 -9.10 -4.24 -12.32
CA THR A 248 -8.22 -4.91 -13.29
C THR A 248 -8.77 -6.28 -13.72
N MET A 249 -9.27 -7.08 -12.78
CA MET A 249 -9.89 -8.37 -13.07
C MET A 249 -11.17 -8.23 -13.88
N LYS A 250 -12.08 -7.33 -13.49
CA LYS A 250 -13.33 -7.05 -14.20
C LYS A 250 -13.09 -6.65 -15.66
N LEU A 251 -12.07 -5.83 -15.90
CA LEU A 251 -11.70 -5.38 -17.24
C LEU A 251 -11.14 -6.52 -18.09
N LYS A 252 -10.33 -7.40 -17.51
CA LYS A 252 -9.84 -8.61 -18.18
C LYS A 252 -10.99 -9.46 -18.71
N ASP A 253 -12.02 -9.69 -17.88
CA ASP A 253 -13.20 -10.46 -18.28
C ASP A 253 -14.06 -9.74 -19.32
N GLN A 254 -14.02 -8.40 -19.37
CA GLN A 254 -14.75 -7.60 -20.36
C GLN A 254 -14.05 -7.55 -21.72
N LEU A 255 -12.72 -7.55 -21.73
CA LEU A 255 -11.90 -7.27 -22.91
C LEU A 255 -11.24 -8.51 -23.53
N ASN A 256 -11.44 -9.72 -22.96
CA ASN A 256 -10.78 -10.96 -23.42
C ASN A 256 -9.24 -10.82 -23.54
N LEU A 257 -8.63 -10.00 -22.67
CA LEU A 257 -7.18 -9.75 -22.69
C LEU A 257 -6.42 -11.06 -22.45
N THR A 258 -5.40 -11.33 -23.27
CA THR A 258 -4.63 -12.58 -23.24
C THR A 258 -3.94 -12.81 -21.89
N GLN A 259 -3.68 -14.08 -21.55
CA GLN A 259 -3.18 -14.55 -20.25
C GLN A 259 -1.87 -13.91 -19.73
N SER A 260 -1.12 -13.17 -20.56
CA SER A 260 0.17 -12.58 -20.20
C SER A 260 0.10 -11.52 -19.09
N SER A 261 -1.07 -10.88 -18.93
CA SER A 261 -1.26 -9.73 -18.05
C SER A 261 -1.76 -10.10 -16.63
N ALA A 262 -1.93 -11.40 -16.35
CA ALA A 262 -2.62 -11.91 -15.16
C ALA A 262 -1.71 -12.25 -13.96
N SER A 263 -0.39 -12.14 -14.08
CA SER A 263 0.56 -12.68 -13.10
C SER A 263 0.99 -11.71 -11.99
N LEU A 264 0.51 -10.46 -11.96
CA LEU A 264 0.81 -9.55 -10.86
C LEU A 264 -0.43 -8.76 -10.46
N LEU A 265 -1.19 -9.31 -9.50
CA LEU A 265 -1.99 -8.46 -8.62
C LEU A 265 -1.07 -7.47 -7.94
N PHE A 266 -1.55 -6.24 -7.76
CA PHE A 266 -0.88 -5.29 -6.90
C PHE A 266 -0.93 -5.84 -5.48
N HIS A 267 0.22 -5.90 -4.83
CA HIS A 267 0.32 -6.23 -3.42
C HIS A 267 1.09 -5.10 -2.76
N LEU A 268 0.44 -4.40 -1.82
CA LEU A 268 1.04 -3.24 -1.16
C LEU A 268 2.39 -3.58 -0.53
N ASP A 269 2.54 -4.80 0.00
CA ASP A 269 3.79 -5.28 0.61
C ASP A 269 4.98 -5.40 -0.36
N ARG A 270 4.72 -5.44 -1.67
CA ARG A 270 5.76 -5.44 -2.71
C ARG A 270 6.36 -4.06 -2.94
N TYR A 271 5.61 -3.02 -2.59
CA TYR A 271 6.04 -1.64 -2.75
C TYR A 271 6.55 -1.08 -1.42
N PHE A 272 7.25 0.02 -1.53
CA PHE A 272 8.00 0.57 -0.43
C PHE A 272 7.68 2.01 -0.12
N SER A 273 7.09 2.69 -1.08
CA SER A 273 6.52 4.02 -0.94
C SER A 273 5.18 4.07 -1.67
N VAL A 274 4.40 5.09 -1.32
CA VAL A 274 3.19 5.41 -2.06
C VAL A 274 3.53 5.78 -3.51
N GLU A 275 4.63 6.49 -3.76
CA GLU A 275 5.10 6.87 -5.10
C GLU A 275 5.45 5.66 -5.97
N GLU A 276 6.13 4.65 -5.42
CA GLU A 276 6.41 3.42 -6.15
C GLU A 276 5.14 2.65 -6.47
N THR A 277 4.20 2.63 -5.53
CA THR A 277 2.90 1.98 -5.70
C THR A 277 2.13 2.68 -6.82
N GLU A 278 2.04 4.01 -6.78
CA GLU A 278 1.44 4.84 -7.81
C GLU A 278 2.06 4.53 -9.17
N LYS A 279 3.39 4.56 -9.27
CA LYS A 279 4.11 4.30 -10.52
C LYS A 279 3.78 2.93 -11.10
N ALA A 280 3.82 1.88 -10.28
CA ALA A 280 3.53 0.52 -10.71
C ALA A 280 2.07 0.35 -11.14
N VAL A 281 1.13 0.95 -10.41
CA VAL A 281 -0.30 0.98 -10.78
C VAL A 281 -0.48 1.70 -12.11
N LEU A 282 0.13 2.86 -12.25
CA LEU A 282 -0.01 3.72 -13.43
C LEU A 282 0.58 3.06 -14.69
N GLU A 283 1.75 2.44 -14.60
CA GLU A 283 2.34 1.65 -15.69
C GLU A 283 1.39 0.54 -16.16
N ARG A 284 0.77 -0.16 -15.21
CA ARG A 284 -0.16 -1.24 -15.51
C ARG A 284 -1.48 -0.74 -16.10
N LEU A 285 -2.06 0.31 -15.53
CA LEU A 285 -3.28 0.93 -16.05
C LEU A 285 -3.05 1.53 -17.44
N ARG A 286 -1.86 2.09 -17.73
CA ARG A 286 -1.46 2.49 -19.09
C ARG A 286 -1.44 1.33 -20.06
N GLN A 287 -0.90 0.18 -19.66
CA GLN A 287 -0.90 -1.01 -20.50
C GLN A 287 -2.34 -1.47 -20.81
N ILE A 288 -3.18 -1.55 -19.79
CA ILE A 288 -4.60 -1.89 -19.96
C ILE A 288 -5.30 -0.86 -20.86
N HIS A 289 -5.01 0.43 -20.66
CA HIS A 289 -5.54 1.51 -21.49
C HIS A 289 -5.12 1.35 -22.96
N GLN A 290 -3.87 0.99 -23.25
CA GLN A 290 -3.39 0.73 -24.61
C GLN A 290 -4.08 -0.48 -25.24
N GLU A 291 -4.20 -1.59 -24.50
CA GLU A 291 -4.88 -2.80 -24.95
C GLU A 291 -6.38 -2.53 -25.20
N ALA A 292 -7.04 -1.84 -24.27
CA ALA A 292 -8.44 -1.42 -24.37
C ALA A 292 -8.67 -0.41 -25.51
N ALA A 293 -7.74 0.54 -25.72
CA ALA A 293 -7.81 1.50 -26.81
C ALA A 293 -7.62 0.83 -28.17
N ALA A 294 -6.76 -0.18 -28.28
CA ALA A 294 -6.60 -0.96 -29.50
C ALA A 294 -7.90 -1.70 -29.86
N ASP A 295 -8.55 -2.33 -28.88
CA ASP A 295 -9.84 -2.99 -29.12
C ASP A 295 -10.97 -1.98 -29.37
N TYR A 296 -11.01 -0.86 -28.65
CA TYR A 296 -11.95 0.25 -28.91
C TYR A 296 -11.77 0.84 -30.31
N GLN A 297 -10.52 0.98 -30.81
CA GLN A 297 -10.23 1.43 -32.17
C GLN A 297 -10.58 0.39 -33.24
N ARG A 298 -10.53 -0.91 -32.91
CA ARG A 298 -11.04 -1.98 -33.80
C ARG A 298 -12.56 -1.98 -33.90
N MET A 299 -13.26 -1.46 -32.89
CA MET A 299 -14.70 -1.26 -32.97
C MET A 299 -15.02 -0.24 -34.04
N SER A 300 -16.10 -0.47 -34.77
CA SER A 300 -16.58 0.50 -35.75
C SER A 300 -16.93 1.84 -35.07
N PRO A 301 -16.85 2.96 -35.81
CA PRO A 301 -17.29 4.27 -35.30
C PRO A 301 -18.71 4.26 -34.73
N VAL A 302 -19.60 3.44 -35.32
CA VAL A 302 -20.97 3.22 -34.86
C VAL A 302 -21.01 2.68 -33.43
N THR A 303 -20.26 1.61 -33.17
CA THR A 303 -20.17 0.99 -31.85
C THR A 303 -19.56 1.95 -30.82
N GLN A 304 -18.51 2.68 -31.20
CA GLN A 304 -17.87 3.68 -30.34
C GLN A 304 -18.85 4.79 -29.93
N GLN A 305 -19.58 5.37 -30.89
CA GLN A 305 -20.57 6.41 -30.62
C GLN A 305 -21.75 5.88 -29.80
N ALA A 306 -22.23 4.66 -30.08
CA ALA A 306 -23.25 4.00 -29.30
C ALA A 306 -22.84 3.85 -27.83
N ILE A 307 -21.63 3.35 -27.56
CA ILE A 307 -21.09 3.20 -26.20
C ILE A 307 -21.04 4.55 -25.48
N ALA A 308 -20.50 5.59 -26.13
CA ALA A 308 -20.36 6.91 -25.55
C ALA A 308 -21.72 7.49 -25.14
N TRP A 309 -22.71 7.39 -26.02
CA TRP A 309 -24.07 7.85 -25.74
C TRP A 309 -24.74 7.04 -24.63
N ILE A 310 -24.65 5.71 -24.69
CA ILE A 310 -25.20 4.83 -23.64
C ILE A 310 -24.61 5.18 -22.28
N LYS A 311 -23.29 5.38 -22.16
CA LYS A 311 -22.64 5.72 -20.88
C LYS A 311 -23.12 7.05 -20.29
N GLN A 312 -23.56 7.99 -21.12
CA GLN A 312 -24.09 9.28 -20.65
C GLN A 312 -25.57 9.21 -20.29
N ASN A 313 -26.31 8.26 -20.86
CA ASN A 313 -27.78 8.22 -20.78
C ASN A 313 -28.33 6.92 -20.15
N TYR A 314 -27.48 6.03 -19.62
CA TYR A 314 -27.90 4.70 -19.15
C TYR A 314 -28.93 4.72 -18.02
N THR A 315 -29.06 5.82 -17.30
CA THR A 315 -30.06 6.01 -16.24
C THR A 315 -31.46 6.28 -16.78
N GLU A 316 -31.58 6.65 -18.06
CA GLU A 316 -32.85 6.91 -18.73
C GLU A 316 -33.41 5.66 -19.41
N GLU A 317 -34.64 5.74 -19.94
CA GLU A 317 -35.25 4.65 -20.70
C GLU A 317 -34.64 4.56 -22.11
N ILE A 318 -33.46 3.94 -22.19
CA ILE A 318 -32.72 3.76 -23.45
C ILE A 318 -32.65 2.28 -23.88
N GLY A 319 -32.63 2.09 -25.20
CA GLY A 319 -32.50 0.80 -25.85
C GLY A 319 -31.88 0.91 -27.24
N LEU A 320 -32.12 -0.11 -28.06
CA LEU A 320 -31.58 -0.15 -29.43
C LEU A 320 -32.18 0.95 -30.31
N GLN A 321 -33.47 1.24 -30.15
CA GLN A 321 -34.17 2.23 -30.96
C GLN A 321 -33.62 3.63 -30.69
N GLU A 322 -33.53 4.01 -29.42
CA GLU A 322 -33.08 5.33 -28.98
C GLU A 322 -31.59 5.55 -29.32
N THR A 323 -30.77 4.50 -29.20
CA THR A 323 -29.37 4.57 -29.66
C THR A 323 -29.31 4.79 -31.17
N ALA A 324 -30.15 4.10 -31.94
CA ALA A 324 -30.16 4.22 -33.39
C ALA A 324 -30.65 5.59 -33.86
N ASP A 325 -31.66 6.14 -33.17
CA ASP A 325 -32.20 7.48 -33.41
C ASP A 325 -31.14 8.57 -33.11
N TYR A 326 -30.42 8.44 -31.99
CA TYR A 326 -29.30 9.34 -31.66
C TYR A 326 -28.20 9.32 -32.73
N LEU A 327 -27.91 8.15 -33.29
CA LEU A 327 -26.88 7.98 -34.31
C LEU A 327 -27.37 8.33 -35.73
N GLY A 328 -28.68 8.54 -35.93
CA GLY A 328 -29.29 8.73 -37.25
C GLY A 328 -29.16 7.48 -38.14
N MET A 329 -29.25 6.29 -37.57
CA MET A 329 -29.02 5.01 -38.27
C MET A 329 -30.18 4.03 -38.10
N ALA A 330 -30.27 3.03 -38.99
CA ALA A 330 -31.25 1.97 -38.84
C ALA A 330 -30.91 1.04 -37.65
N PRO A 331 -31.88 0.69 -36.78
CA PRO A 331 -31.67 -0.18 -35.61
C PRO A 331 -31.00 -1.52 -35.95
N ALA A 332 -31.37 -2.12 -37.09
CA ALA A 332 -30.81 -3.39 -37.56
C ALA A 332 -29.31 -3.28 -37.94
N TYR A 333 -28.85 -2.11 -38.37
CA TYR A 333 -27.44 -1.87 -38.66
C TYR A 333 -26.65 -1.68 -37.37
N VAL A 334 -27.17 -0.87 -36.44
CA VAL A 334 -26.56 -0.65 -35.11
C VAL A 334 -26.45 -1.98 -34.37
N SER A 335 -27.52 -2.77 -34.29
CA SER A 335 -27.54 -4.06 -33.59
C SER A 335 -26.51 -5.06 -34.13
N ARG A 336 -26.45 -5.24 -35.46
CA ARG A 336 -25.49 -6.15 -36.11
C ARG A 336 -24.06 -5.70 -35.88
N THR A 337 -23.79 -4.42 -36.07
CA THR A 337 -22.46 -3.82 -35.92
C THR A 337 -21.98 -3.90 -34.48
N PHE A 338 -22.83 -3.50 -33.52
CA PHE A 338 -22.54 -3.56 -32.09
C PHE A 338 -22.29 -5.00 -31.62
N SER A 339 -23.15 -5.94 -32.01
CA SER A 339 -23.02 -7.35 -31.61
C SER A 339 -21.81 -8.03 -32.25
N ARG A 340 -21.45 -7.66 -33.48
CA ARG A 340 -20.23 -8.15 -34.14
C ARG A 340 -18.98 -7.70 -33.40
N ASP A 341 -18.94 -6.42 -33.05
CA ASP A 341 -17.77 -5.78 -32.45
C ASP A 341 -17.59 -6.19 -30.97
N LEU A 342 -18.68 -6.28 -30.20
CA LEU A 342 -18.66 -6.57 -28.75
C LEU A 342 -19.03 -8.00 -28.37
N LYS A 343 -19.46 -8.83 -29.32
CA LYS A 343 -19.94 -10.23 -29.10
C LYS A 343 -21.12 -10.35 -28.13
N ILE A 344 -21.77 -9.24 -27.79
CA ILE A 344 -22.97 -9.18 -26.96
C ILE A 344 -23.97 -8.21 -27.57
N SER A 345 -25.27 -8.39 -27.28
CA SER A 345 -26.29 -7.45 -27.73
C SER A 345 -26.16 -6.10 -27.03
N LEU A 346 -26.66 -5.04 -27.67
CA LEU A 346 -26.72 -3.70 -27.09
C LEU A 346 -27.54 -3.67 -25.79
N SER A 347 -28.67 -4.38 -25.74
CA SER A 347 -29.49 -4.51 -24.53
C SER A 347 -28.76 -5.21 -23.38
N ALA A 348 -27.97 -6.23 -23.69
CA ALA A 348 -27.13 -6.91 -22.70
C ALA A 348 -26.01 -5.99 -22.19
N TYR A 349 -25.44 -5.15 -23.06
CA TYR A 349 -24.45 -4.15 -22.66
C TYR A 349 -25.04 -3.11 -21.70
N ILE A 350 -26.19 -2.50 -22.04
CA ILE A 350 -26.88 -1.54 -21.17
C ILE A 350 -27.19 -2.19 -19.82
N THR A 351 -27.76 -3.39 -19.85
CA THR A 351 -28.05 -4.19 -18.65
C THR A 351 -26.80 -4.36 -17.79
N ARG A 352 -25.69 -4.81 -18.38
CA ARG A 352 -24.43 -5.03 -17.67
C ARG A 352 -23.94 -3.74 -17.03
N LEU A 353 -23.96 -2.63 -17.77
CA LEU A 353 -23.56 -1.31 -17.27
C LEU A 353 -24.39 -0.89 -16.05
N ARG A 354 -25.73 -1.04 -16.13
CA ARG A 354 -26.64 -0.72 -15.02
C ARG A 354 -26.39 -1.57 -13.78
N ILE A 355 -26.20 -2.87 -13.96
CA ILE A 355 -25.90 -3.79 -12.84
C ILE A 355 -24.55 -3.48 -12.20
N GLU A 356 -23.53 -3.16 -13.00
CA GLU A 356 -22.23 -2.76 -12.46
C GLU A 356 -22.33 -1.48 -11.62
N ARG A 357 -23.09 -0.48 -12.08
CA ARG A 357 -23.34 0.74 -11.29
C ARG A 357 -24.15 0.46 -10.02
N ALA A 358 -25.09 -0.47 -10.09
CA ALA A 358 -25.87 -0.87 -8.92
C ALA A 358 -25.03 -1.60 -7.86
N LYS A 359 -24.04 -2.42 -8.27
CA LYS A 359 -23.11 -3.07 -7.32
C LYS A 359 -22.37 -2.04 -6.49
N LEU A 360 -21.86 -0.98 -7.13
CA LEU A 360 -21.18 0.12 -6.48
C LEU A 360 -22.11 0.78 -5.46
N LEU A 361 -23.28 1.27 -5.89
CA LEU A 361 -24.26 1.90 -4.98
C LEU A 361 -24.68 1.01 -3.79
N LEU A 362 -24.75 -0.32 -3.98
CA LEU A 362 -25.09 -1.26 -2.92
C LEU A 362 -23.99 -1.39 -1.86
N MET A 363 -22.72 -1.39 -2.29
CA MET A 363 -21.55 -1.43 -1.41
C MET A 363 -21.38 -0.09 -0.69
N GLU A 364 -21.71 0.99 -1.39
CA GLU A 364 -21.21 2.32 -1.08
C GLU A 364 -22.21 3.21 -0.33
N THR A 365 -23.50 2.96 -0.53
CA THR A 365 -24.57 3.83 -0.03
C THR A 365 -25.61 3.06 0.78
N ASN A 366 -26.27 3.77 1.71
CA ASN A 366 -27.42 3.25 2.46
C ASN A 366 -28.74 3.36 1.67
N MET A 367 -28.69 3.70 0.38
CA MET A 367 -29.89 3.83 -0.46
C MET A 367 -30.71 2.54 -0.39
N ARG A 368 -32.03 2.68 -0.39
CA ARG A 368 -32.92 1.52 -0.47
C ARG A 368 -32.73 0.84 -1.82
N ILE A 369 -32.88 -0.48 -1.88
CA ILE A 369 -32.71 -1.24 -3.12
C ILE A 369 -33.61 -0.69 -4.24
N ALA A 370 -34.81 -0.23 -3.90
CA ALA A 370 -35.71 0.42 -4.85
C ALA A 370 -35.15 1.73 -5.42
N GLU A 371 -34.51 2.55 -4.59
CA GLU A 371 -33.90 3.82 -5.00
C GLU A 371 -32.69 3.57 -5.91
N ILE A 372 -31.88 2.56 -5.59
CA ILE A 372 -30.75 2.12 -6.43
C ILE A 372 -31.24 1.63 -7.79
N ALA A 373 -32.31 0.84 -7.82
CA ALA A 373 -32.88 0.34 -9.06
C ALA A 373 -33.29 1.51 -9.98
N VAL A 374 -33.98 2.50 -9.43
CA VAL A 374 -34.36 3.72 -10.16
C VAL A 374 -33.14 4.53 -10.60
N SER A 375 -32.16 4.73 -9.72
CA SER A 375 -30.97 5.55 -10.03
C SER A 375 -30.10 4.98 -11.14
N VAL A 376 -30.15 3.66 -11.37
CA VAL A 376 -29.45 3.02 -12.49
C VAL A 376 -30.33 2.79 -13.72
N GLY A 377 -31.55 3.35 -13.76
CA GLY A 377 -32.46 3.22 -14.90
C GLY A 377 -33.22 1.90 -15.00
N ILE A 378 -33.43 1.20 -13.88
CA ILE A 378 -34.28 0.00 -13.79
C ILE A 378 -35.43 0.29 -12.82
N VAL A 379 -36.48 0.95 -13.33
CA VAL A 379 -37.61 1.44 -12.52
C VAL A 379 -38.31 0.33 -11.71
N ASN A 380 -38.44 -0.86 -12.29
CA ASN A 380 -39.07 -1.99 -11.61
C ASN A 380 -38.09 -2.71 -10.67
N ARG A 381 -38.29 -2.59 -9.35
CA ARG A 381 -37.47 -3.21 -8.30
C ARG A 381 -37.40 -4.75 -8.38
N ASP A 382 -38.49 -5.41 -8.68
CA ASP A 382 -38.54 -6.88 -8.73
C ASP A 382 -37.75 -7.38 -9.93
N TYR A 383 -37.93 -6.72 -11.08
CA TYR A 383 -37.15 -6.97 -12.28
C TYR A 383 -35.66 -6.70 -12.05
N PHE A 384 -35.31 -5.58 -11.41
CA PHE A 384 -33.94 -5.28 -10.98
C PHE A 384 -33.34 -6.41 -10.15
N SER A 385 -34.07 -6.92 -9.17
CA SER A 385 -33.57 -7.98 -8.28
C SER A 385 -33.30 -9.29 -9.03
N VAL A 386 -34.15 -9.65 -10.00
CA VAL A 386 -33.96 -10.81 -10.88
C VAL A 386 -32.74 -10.61 -11.77
N LEU A 387 -32.63 -9.45 -12.43
CA LEU A 387 -31.51 -9.10 -13.30
C LEU A 387 -30.18 -9.07 -12.56
N PHE A 388 -30.17 -8.47 -11.38
CA PHE A 388 -28.99 -8.41 -10.53
C PHE A 388 -28.57 -9.83 -10.15
N LYS A 389 -29.47 -10.67 -9.62
CA LYS A 389 -29.14 -12.06 -9.29
C LYS A 389 -28.64 -12.85 -10.49
N LYS A 390 -29.24 -12.66 -11.67
CA LYS A 390 -28.80 -13.33 -12.91
C LYS A 390 -27.36 -12.95 -13.29
N ASN A 391 -26.98 -11.69 -13.11
CA ASN A 391 -25.66 -11.18 -13.49
C ASN A 391 -24.59 -11.33 -12.39
N THR A 392 -24.98 -11.49 -11.12
CA THR A 392 -24.03 -11.50 -9.98
C THR A 392 -24.04 -12.81 -9.20
N GLY A 393 -25.02 -13.68 -9.42
CA GLY A 393 -25.26 -14.88 -8.61
C GLY A 393 -25.98 -14.61 -7.28
N MET A 394 -26.09 -13.35 -6.84
CA MET A 394 -26.59 -12.98 -5.51
C MET A 394 -27.74 -11.99 -5.59
N ARG A 395 -28.64 -12.01 -4.59
CA ARG A 395 -29.67 -10.96 -4.48
C ARG A 395 -29.01 -9.63 -4.04
N PRO A 396 -29.56 -8.47 -4.42
CA PRO A 396 -28.98 -7.16 -4.08
C PRO A 396 -28.69 -6.98 -2.58
N GLN A 397 -29.63 -7.37 -1.70
CA GLN A 397 -29.45 -7.27 -0.26
C GLN A 397 -28.30 -8.15 0.23
N ALA A 398 -28.30 -9.42 -0.17
CA ALA A 398 -27.23 -10.36 0.19
C ALA A 398 -25.86 -9.88 -0.33
N TYR A 399 -25.82 -9.27 -1.51
CA TYR A 399 -24.60 -8.66 -2.04
C TYR A 399 -24.12 -7.52 -1.14
N ARG A 400 -25.00 -6.60 -0.73
CA ARG A 400 -24.66 -5.53 0.23
C ARG A 400 -24.10 -6.07 1.54
N ASP A 401 -24.76 -7.06 2.12
CA ASP A 401 -24.41 -7.59 3.44
C ASP A 401 -23.02 -8.25 3.45
N CYS A 402 -22.60 -8.84 2.32
CA CYS A 402 -21.26 -9.42 2.19
C CYS A 402 -20.11 -8.39 2.11
N TYR A 403 -20.39 -7.13 1.78
CA TYR A 403 -19.36 -6.09 1.60
C TYR A 403 -19.34 -5.02 2.69
N ARG A 404 -20.23 -5.12 3.67
CA ARG A 404 -20.38 -4.14 4.78
C ARG A 404 -20.08 -4.74 6.16
N GLN A 405 -19.29 -5.80 6.22
CA GLN A 405 -18.80 -6.33 7.49
C GLN A 405 -17.76 -5.41 8.10
#